data_AF-A0A1X2HKG3-F1
#
_entry.id   AF-A0A1X2HKG3-F1
#
_cell.length_a   1.000
_cell.length_b   1.000
_cell.length_c   1.000
_cell.angle_alpha   90.00
_cell.angle_beta   90.00
_cell.angle_gamma   90.00
#
_symmetry.space_group_name_H-M   'P 1'
#
loop_
_entity.id
_entity.type
_entity.pdbx_description
1 polymer ?
#
loop_
_entity_poly.entity_id
_entity_poly.type
_entity_poly.pdbx_seq_one_letter_code
_entity_poly.pdbx_strand_id
1 'polypeptide(L)'
;MYRLCISLSCHVDVECPNCFNQLRKPFPSTVKTRYDELFTNANVPLDPLLSYELCKLHELEHVVKPQGIAKGYPTNIDFEKMAERVTALLPSLALFMKRDGGSHFLLAQKHLRESMVPEKRSPLWDNSRNMLAV
;
A
#
# COMPACT_ATOMS: atom_id res chain seq x y z
N MET A 1 -32.23 -14.32 -16.01
CA MET A 1 -31.72 -14.91 -17.28
C MET A 1 -30.38 -15.56 -16.97
N TYR A 2 -30.32 -16.89 -16.91
CA TYR A 2 -29.07 -17.62 -16.66
C TYR A 2 -28.51 -18.10 -18.00
N ARG A 3 -27.28 -17.71 -18.36
CA ARG A 3 -26.55 -18.29 -19.49
C ARG A 3 -25.68 -19.43 -18.96
N LEU A 4 -26.10 -20.66 -19.29
CA LEU A 4 -25.25 -21.85 -19.25
C LEU A 4 -24.25 -21.76 -20.41
N CYS A 5 -22.95 -21.74 -20.12
CA CYS A 5 -21.90 -21.93 -21.12
C CYS A 5 -21.31 -23.33 -20.99
N ILE A 6 -21.55 -24.14 -22.01
CA ILE A 6 -20.89 -25.43 -22.27
C ILE A 6 -19.77 -25.12 -23.28
N SER A 7 -18.57 -25.64 -23.02
CA SER A 7 -17.34 -25.64 -23.85
C SER A 7 -16.36 -24.43 -23.78
N LEU A 8 -15.12 -24.81 -23.46
CA LEU A 8 -13.80 -24.14 -23.42
C LEU A 8 -13.69 -22.62 -23.69
N SER A 9 -13.06 -21.93 -22.73
CA SER A 9 -12.62 -20.51 -22.73
C SER A 9 -13.69 -19.44 -22.46
N CYS A 10 -14.47 -19.61 -21.39
CA CYS A 10 -15.21 -18.51 -20.79
C CYS A 10 -14.23 -17.53 -20.10
N HIS A 11 -13.62 -16.62 -20.86
CA HIS A 11 -13.06 -15.39 -20.30
C HIS A 11 -14.23 -14.53 -19.83
N VAL A 12 -14.84 -14.93 -18.71
CA VAL A 12 -15.77 -14.05 -18.01
C VAL A 12 -14.92 -12.90 -17.52
N ASP A 13 -15.11 -11.74 -18.11
CA ASP A 13 -14.60 -10.48 -17.61
C ASP A 13 -15.20 -10.30 -16.21
N VAL A 14 -14.32 -10.32 -15.21
CA VAL A 14 -14.73 -10.20 -13.81
C VAL A 14 -14.58 -8.74 -13.44
N GLU A 15 -15.65 -8.14 -12.95
CA GLU A 15 -15.65 -6.77 -12.47
C GLU A 15 -15.32 -6.72 -10.97
N CYS A 16 -14.68 -5.64 -10.54
CA CYS A 16 -14.54 -5.34 -9.13
C CYS A 16 -15.92 -4.96 -8.56
N PRO A 17 -16.39 -5.59 -7.46
CA PRO A 17 -17.69 -5.28 -6.88
C PRO A 17 -17.81 -3.85 -6.32
N ASN A 18 -16.69 -3.15 -6.11
CA ASN A 18 -16.68 -1.81 -5.53
C ASN A 18 -16.54 -0.69 -6.59
N CYS A 19 -15.62 -0.82 -7.54
CA CYS A 19 -15.39 0.23 -8.56
C CYS A 19 -15.90 -0.13 -9.96
N PHE A 20 -16.43 -1.33 -10.15
CA PHE A 20 -16.95 -1.84 -11.44
C PHE A 20 -15.93 -1.88 -12.58
N ASN A 21 -14.64 -1.63 -12.30
CA ASN A 21 -13.58 -1.81 -13.27
C ASN A 21 -13.26 -3.29 -13.46
N GLN A 22 -12.84 -3.65 -14.68
CA GLN A 22 -12.44 -5.01 -15.02
C GLN A 22 -11.18 -5.43 -14.26
N LEU A 23 -11.26 -6.55 -13.54
CA LEU A 23 -10.12 -7.22 -12.93
C LEU A 23 -9.34 -7.95 -14.03
N ARG A 24 -8.07 -7.57 -14.24
CA ARG A 24 -7.25 -8.14 -15.30
C ARG A 24 -6.76 -9.53 -14.91
N LYS A 25 -7.05 -10.53 -15.75
CA LYS A 25 -6.51 -11.88 -15.64
C LYS A 25 -5.18 -12.00 -16.41
N PRO A 26 -4.21 -12.80 -15.94
CA PRO A 26 -4.23 -13.56 -14.69
C PRO A 26 -4.14 -12.65 -13.47
N PHE A 27 -4.88 -12.99 -12.41
CA PHE A 27 -4.80 -12.25 -11.16
C PHE A 27 -3.42 -12.44 -10.53
N PRO A 28 -2.80 -11.35 -10.01
CA PRO A 28 -1.73 -11.47 -9.04
C PRO A 28 -2.18 -12.36 -7.88
N SER A 29 -1.26 -13.14 -7.30
CA SER A 29 -1.60 -14.07 -6.20
C SER A 29 -2.30 -13.38 -5.03
N THR A 30 -1.87 -12.16 -4.70
CA THR A 30 -2.46 -11.30 -3.66
C THR A 30 -3.92 -10.94 -3.95
N VAL A 31 -4.22 -10.51 -5.18
CA VAL A 31 -5.59 -10.18 -5.64
C VAL A 31 -6.44 -11.44 -5.68
N LYS A 32 -5.88 -12.56 -6.14
CA LYS A 32 -6.58 -13.83 -6.22
C LYS A 32 -7.04 -14.31 -4.84
N THR A 33 -6.16 -14.30 -3.84
CA THR A 33 -6.52 -14.72 -2.48
C THR A 33 -7.67 -13.89 -1.92
N ARG A 34 -7.60 -12.56 -2.05
CA ARG A 34 -8.68 -11.67 -1.58
C ARG A 34 -9.98 -11.80 -2.37
N TYR A 35 -9.87 -12.04 -3.67
CA TYR A 35 -11.03 -12.34 -4.51
C TYR A 35 -11.69 -13.65 -4.05
N ASP A 36 -10.92 -14.72 -3.88
CA ASP A 36 -11.43 -16.00 -3.45
C ASP A 36 -12.11 -15.89 -2.07
N GLU A 37 -11.51 -15.18 -1.09
CA GLU A 37 -12.12 -14.89 0.22
C GLU A 37 -13.50 -14.21 0.12
N LEU A 38 -13.62 -13.21 -0.74
CA LEU A 38 -14.88 -12.47 -0.96
C LEU A 38 -15.98 -13.33 -1.56
N PHE A 39 -15.63 -14.29 -2.41
CA PHE A 39 -16.58 -15.11 -3.16
C PHE A 39 -16.63 -16.57 -2.68
N THR A 40 -16.02 -16.89 -1.53
CA THR A 40 -16.00 -18.26 -0.96
C THR A 40 -17.41 -18.73 -0.59
N ASN A 41 -18.30 -17.83 -0.14
CA ASN A 41 -19.66 -18.16 0.27
C ASN A 41 -20.70 -17.37 -0.53
N ALA A 42 -21.25 -17.98 -1.59
CA ALA A 42 -22.26 -17.36 -2.45
C ALA A 42 -23.58 -16.98 -1.74
N ASN A 43 -23.80 -17.46 -0.52
CA ASN A 43 -25.01 -17.20 0.28
C ASN A 43 -24.86 -16.05 1.28
N VAL A 44 -23.67 -15.44 1.38
CA VAL A 44 -23.41 -14.33 2.31
C VAL A 44 -23.38 -13.02 1.52
N PRO A 45 -24.07 -11.96 1.99
CA PRO A 45 -23.93 -10.63 1.40
C PRO A 45 -22.46 -10.21 1.34
N LEU A 46 -22.04 -9.56 0.25
CA LEU A 46 -20.67 -9.06 0.13
C LEU A 46 -20.34 -8.13 1.30
N ASP A 47 -19.22 -8.41 1.97
CA ASP A 47 -18.67 -7.53 3.00
C ASP A 47 -18.14 -6.24 2.33
N PRO A 48 -18.71 -5.06 2.67
CA PRO A 48 -18.27 -3.79 2.10
C PRO A 48 -16.79 -3.51 2.36
N LEU A 49 -16.26 -3.87 3.54
CA LEU A 49 -14.86 -3.62 3.89
C LEU A 49 -13.93 -4.46 3.04
N LEU A 50 -14.20 -5.76 2.92
CA LEU A 50 -13.41 -6.64 2.08
C LEU A 50 -13.48 -6.25 0.60
N SER A 51 -14.66 -5.83 0.12
CA SER A 51 -14.83 -5.38 -1.27
C SER A 51 -14.00 -4.12 -1.56
N TYR A 52 -13.90 -3.22 -0.59
CA TYR A 52 -13.06 -2.03 -0.65
C TYR A 52 -11.56 -2.36 -0.60
N GLU A 53 -11.16 -3.31 0.25
CA GLU A 53 -9.78 -3.78 0.30
C GLU A 53 -9.34 -4.43 -1.02
N LEU A 54 -10.19 -5.28 -1.61
CA LEU A 54 -9.96 -5.84 -2.94
C LEU A 54 -9.81 -4.72 -3.98
N CYS A 55 -10.67 -3.71 -3.92
CA CYS A 55 -10.64 -2.55 -4.82
C CYS A 55 -9.27 -1.87 -4.83
N LYS A 56 -8.77 -1.52 -3.63
CA LYS A 56 -7.45 -0.90 -3.46
C LYS A 56 -6.33 -1.80 -3.96
N LEU A 57 -6.43 -3.09 -3.68
CA LEU A 57 -5.39 -4.03 -4.03
C LEU A 57 -5.26 -4.22 -5.55
N HIS A 58 -6.37 -4.38 -6.26
CA HIS A 58 -6.30 -4.53 -7.72
C HIS A 58 -5.89 -3.21 -8.40
N GLU A 59 -6.29 -2.05 -7.87
CA GLU A 59 -5.83 -0.75 -8.36
C GLU A 59 -4.31 -0.60 -8.17
N LEU A 60 -3.80 -0.98 -7.00
CA LEU A 60 -2.38 -1.00 -6.71
C LEU A 60 -1.61 -1.88 -7.72
N GLU A 61 -2.07 -3.10 -7.95
CA GLU A 61 -1.39 -4.06 -8.83
C GLU A 61 -1.48 -3.69 -10.31
N HIS A 62 -2.62 -3.17 -10.78
CA HIS A 62 -2.87 -2.97 -12.21
C HIS A 62 -2.66 -1.54 -12.70
N VAL A 63 -2.68 -0.55 -11.80
CA VAL A 63 -2.54 0.87 -12.14
C VAL A 63 -1.28 1.44 -11.51
N VAL A 64 -1.19 1.41 -10.18
CA VAL A 64 -0.14 2.14 -9.44
C VAL A 64 1.24 1.53 -9.67
N LYS A 65 1.40 0.21 -9.51
CA LYS A 65 2.70 -0.47 -9.70
C LYS A 65 3.24 -0.31 -11.13
N PRO A 66 2.47 -0.58 -12.21
CA PRO A 66 2.95 -0.36 -13.57
C PRO A 66 3.39 1.08 -13.84
N GLN A 67 2.61 2.06 -13.36
CA GLN A 67 3.00 3.48 -13.47
C GLN A 67 4.27 3.80 -12.69
N GLY A 68 4.45 3.19 -11.51
CA GLY A 68 5.67 3.30 -10.73
C GLY A 68 6.88 2.74 -11.48
N ILE A 69 6.76 1.53 -12.03
CA ILE A 69 7.85 0.91 -12.81
C ILE A 69 8.20 1.77 -14.03
N ALA A 70 7.20 2.28 -14.75
CA ALA A 70 7.42 3.17 -15.91
C ALA A 70 8.14 4.48 -15.55
N LYS A 71 7.99 4.96 -14.30
CA LYS A 71 8.69 6.14 -13.77
C LYS A 71 10.03 5.79 -13.11
N GLY A 72 10.45 4.53 -13.12
CA GLY A 72 11.71 4.08 -12.53
C GLY A 72 11.67 3.91 -11.00
N TYR A 73 10.49 3.78 -10.40
CA TYR A 73 10.40 3.47 -8.96
C TYR A 73 10.88 2.02 -8.71
N PRO A 74 11.65 1.79 -7.63
CA PRO A 74 12.16 0.46 -7.32
C PRO A 74 11.01 -0.45 -6.91
N THR A 75 11.06 -1.70 -7.38
CA THR A 75 10.07 -2.75 -7.08
C THR A 75 10.14 -3.22 -5.64
N ASN A 76 11.34 -3.19 -5.05
CA ASN A 76 11.58 -3.48 -3.64
C ASN A 76 12.00 -2.22 -2.91
N ILE A 77 11.40 -1.99 -1.74
CA ILE A 77 11.76 -0.87 -0.87
C ILE A 77 12.89 -1.34 0.04
N ASP A 78 14.08 -0.79 -0.20
CA ASP A 78 15.18 -0.86 0.76
C ASP A 78 14.87 0.10 1.91
N PHE A 79 14.49 -0.47 3.06
CA PHE A 79 14.14 0.28 4.26
C PHE A 79 15.37 0.95 4.91
N GLU A 80 16.58 0.41 4.73
CA GLU A 80 17.81 1.01 5.26
C GLU A 80 18.10 2.34 4.55
N LYS A 81 17.85 2.37 3.23
CA LYS A 81 18.02 3.58 2.41
C LYS A 81 16.78 4.48 2.39
N MET A 82 15.74 4.14 3.14
CA MET A 82 14.50 4.92 3.15
C MET A 82 14.74 6.35 3.62
N ALA A 83 15.55 6.53 4.67
CA ALA A 83 15.84 7.85 5.22
C ALA A 83 16.52 8.77 4.18
N GLU A 84 17.50 8.25 3.44
CA GLU A 84 18.19 8.96 2.37
C GLU A 84 17.23 9.32 1.24
N ARG A 85 16.40 8.36 0.80
CA ARG A 85 15.42 8.55 -0.27
C ARG A 85 14.39 9.62 0.07
N VAL A 86 13.86 9.61 1.29
CA VAL A 86 12.91 10.64 1.78
C VAL A 86 13.60 12.00 1.78
N THR A 87 14.83 12.07 2.30
CA THR A 87 15.60 13.33 2.36
C THR A 87 15.85 13.90 0.96
N ALA A 88 16.17 13.06 -0.02
CA ALA A 88 16.37 13.46 -1.42
C ALA A 88 15.07 13.94 -2.11
N LEU A 89 13.91 13.47 -1.66
CA LEU A 89 12.59 13.87 -2.18
C LEU A 89 12.09 15.21 -1.60
N LEU A 90 12.52 15.57 -0.40
CA LEU A 90 12.07 16.79 0.30
C LEU A 90 12.21 18.08 -0.54
N PRO A 91 13.32 18.34 -1.27
CA PRO A 91 13.45 19.55 -2.08
C PRO A 91 12.43 19.62 -3.22
N SER A 92 12.18 18.48 -3.89
CA SER A 92 11.21 18.39 -4.99
C SER A 92 9.78 18.60 -4.50
N LEU A 93 9.43 18.02 -3.34
CA LEU A 93 8.14 18.25 -2.69
C LEU A 93 7.96 19.72 -2.28
N ALA A 94 8.99 20.34 -1.73
CA ALA A 94 8.95 21.76 -1.35
C ALA A 94 8.72 22.68 -2.55
N LEU A 95 9.32 22.37 -3.71
CA LEU A 95 9.09 23.11 -4.96
C LEU A 95 7.67 22.96 -5.49
N PHE A 96 7.11 21.74 -5.46
CA PHE A 96 5.73 21.49 -5.88
C PHE A 96 4.73 22.26 -4.99
N MET A 97 4.92 22.23 -3.68
CA MET A 97 3.98 22.84 -2.73
C MET A 97 4.11 24.36 -2.57
N LYS A 98 5.28 24.95 -2.87
CA LYS A 98 5.40 26.41 -3.00
C LYS A 98 4.53 26.98 -4.11
N ARG A 99 4.23 26.17 -5.13
CA ARG A 99 3.32 26.52 -6.23
C ARG A 99 1.86 26.60 -5.77
N ASP A 100 1.51 25.88 -4.69
CA ASP A 100 0.12 25.70 -4.20
C ASP A 100 -0.17 26.40 -2.85
N GLY A 101 0.72 27.28 -2.34
CA GLY A 101 0.45 28.12 -1.15
C GLY A 101 0.73 27.49 0.23
N GLY A 102 1.77 26.64 0.33
CA GLY A 102 2.01 25.71 1.44
C GLY A 102 2.33 26.26 2.84
N SER A 103 1.32 26.39 3.71
CA SER A 103 1.48 26.53 5.17
C SER A 103 1.65 25.18 5.90
N HIS A 104 0.97 24.12 5.45
CA HIS A 104 0.96 22.81 6.12
C HIS A 104 2.28 22.00 5.95
N PHE A 105 3.07 22.28 4.92
CA PHE A 105 4.30 21.54 4.63
C PHE A 105 5.44 21.84 5.62
N LEU A 106 5.55 23.09 6.10
CA LEU A 106 6.61 23.45 7.06
C LEU A 106 6.44 22.70 8.39
N LEU A 107 5.20 22.49 8.83
CA LEU A 107 4.88 21.64 9.98
C LEU A 107 5.23 20.17 9.71
N ALA A 108 4.83 19.63 8.57
CA ALA A 108 5.14 18.24 8.20
C ALA A 108 6.66 17.99 8.07
N GLN A 109 7.39 18.94 7.47
CA GLN A 109 8.86 18.86 7.35
C GLN A 109 9.54 18.94 8.72
N LYS A 110 9.02 19.77 9.64
CA LYS A 110 9.50 19.83 11.02
C LYS A 110 9.31 18.47 11.72
N HIS A 111 8.12 17.88 11.64
CA HIS A 111 7.86 16.57 12.24
C HIS A 111 8.67 15.42 11.62
N LEU A 112 8.87 15.42 10.30
CA LEU A 112 9.74 14.43 9.66
C LEU A 112 11.20 14.58 10.12
N ARG A 113 11.70 15.81 10.24
CA ARG A 113 13.06 16.04 10.77
C ARG A 113 13.18 15.63 12.23
N GLU A 114 12.17 15.89 13.06
CA GLU A 114 12.15 15.51 14.47
C GLU A 114 12.08 13.98 14.67
N SER A 115 11.32 13.28 13.83
CA SER A 115 11.16 11.81 13.88
C SER A 115 12.33 11.03 13.27
N MET A 116 13.15 11.66 12.42
CA MET A 116 14.35 11.06 11.83
C MET A 116 15.62 11.30 12.66
N VAL A 117 15.54 12.00 13.79
CA VAL A 117 16.64 12.03 14.77
C VAL A 117 16.67 10.66 15.46
N PRO A 118 17.78 9.89 15.40
CA PRO A 118 17.90 8.68 16.19
C PRO A 118 17.70 9.07 17.64
N GLU A 119 16.63 8.54 18.25
CA GLU A 119 16.32 8.72 19.65
C GLU A 119 17.61 8.45 20.44
N LYS A 120 18.17 9.49 21.06
CA LYS A 120 19.28 9.31 22.00
C LYS A 120 18.75 8.29 23.00
N ARG A 121 19.29 7.06 22.98
CA ARG A 121 18.91 6.00 23.90
C ARG A 121 18.79 6.61 25.29
N SER A 122 17.56 6.70 25.79
CA SER A 122 17.32 7.19 27.13
C SER A 122 18.05 6.24 28.09
N PRO A 123 18.79 6.73 29.11
CA PRO A 123 19.57 5.88 30.02
C PRO A 123 18.72 4.94 30.89
N LEU A 124 17.39 4.95 30.73
CA LEU A 124 16.46 4.23 31.59
C LEU A 124 16.51 2.70 31.47
N TRP A 125 17.25 2.15 30.52
CA TRP A 125 17.38 0.69 30.32
C TRP A 125 18.67 0.07 30.87
N ASP A 126 19.59 0.86 31.48
CA ASP A 126 20.83 0.30 32.05
C ASP A 126 20.69 -0.31 33.45
N ASN A 127 19.53 -0.16 34.11
CA ASN A 127 19.33 -0.67 35.48
C ASN A 127 18.81 -2.12 35.56
N SER A 128 18.60 -2.82 34.44
CA SER A 128 18.12 -4.21 34.47
C SER A 128 19.23 -5.26 34.62
N ARG A 129 20.52 -4.87 34.68
CA ARG A 129 21.66 -5.80 34.73
C ARG A 129 22.29 -6.04 36.09
N ASN A 130 21.78 -5.43 37.16
CA ASN A 130 22.34 -5.57 38.52
C ASN A 130 21.43 -6.33 39.53
N MET A 131 20.45 -7.10 39.06
CA MET A 131 19.54 -7.89 39.91
C MET A 131 19.71 -9.42 39.75
N LEU A 132 20.91 -9.88 39.37
CA LEU A 132 21.30 -11.30 39.38
C LEU A 132 22.70 -11.50 39.97
N ALA A 133 22.92 -10.91 41.15
CA ALA A 133 24.04 -11.24 42.02
C ALA A 133 23.55 -11.28 43.47
N VAL A 134 22.85 -12.35 43.82
CA VAL A 134 22.76 -12.90 45.18
C VAL A 134 22.89 -14.41 45.05
#